data_AF-A0A0M0G9J9-F1
#
_entry.id   AF-A0A0M0G9J9-F1
#
_cell.length_a   1.000
_cell.length_b   1.000
_cell.length_c   1.000
_cell.angle_alpha   90.00
_cell.angle_beta   90.00
_cell.angle_gamma   90.00
#
_symmetry.space_group_name_H-M   'P 1'
#
loop_
_entity.id
_entity.type
_entity.pdbx_description
1 polymer ?
#
loop_
_entity_poly.entity_id
_entity_poly.type
_entity_poly.pdbx_seq_one_letter_code
_entity_poly.pdbx_strand_id
1 'polypeptide(L)'
;MEREQIEELFEESGYHDLNSQLAYKVWMTGIWDEEDEEKIEAFLDAYSFEGEGILTDEFLYHYRIFAYIHEKNALFQRQIF
;
A
#
# COMPACT_ATOMS: atom_id res chain seq x y z
N MET A 1 -11.88 -1.06 -2.08
CA MET A 1 -11.68 -0.58 -0.70
C MET A 1 -12.21 0.84 -0.59
N GLU A 2 -13.04 1.12 0.41
CA GLU A 2 -13.58 2.47 0.61
C GLU A 2 -12.50 3.42 1.17
N ARG A 3 -12.70 4.74 0.98
CA ARG A 3 -11.72 5.75 1.42
C ARG A 3 -11.43 5.68 2.91
N GLU A 4 -12.45 5.46 3.73
CA GLU A 4 -12.33 5.38 5.20
C GLU A 4 -11.41 4.23 5.63
N GLN A 5 -11.50 3.07 4.96
CA GLN A 5 -10.60 1.94 5.22
C GLN A 5 -9.15 2.26 4.86
N ILE A 6 -8.93 3.01 3.78
CA ILE A 6 -7.59 3.47 3.37
C ILE A 6 -7.01 4.41 4.43
N GLU A 7 -7.83 5.32 4.97
CA GLU A 7 -7.43 6.24 6.04
C GLU A 7 -7.04 5.45 7.31
N GLU A 8 -7.83 4.45 7.71
CA GLU A 8 -7.54 3.59 8.86
C GLU A 8 -6.20 2.85 8.69
N LEU A 9 -5.92 2.26 7.52
CA LEU A 9 -4.65 1.56 7.26
C LEU A 9 -3.41 2.45 7.45
N PHE A 10 -3.48 3.71 7.02
CA PHE A 10 -2.39 4.67 7.24
C PHE A 10 -2.23 5.04 8.71
N GLU A 11 -3.33 5.13 9.48
CA GLU A 11 -3.27 5.42 10.92
C GLU A 11 -2.66 4.25 11.70
N GLU A 12 -3.10 3.02 11.43
CA GLU A 12 -2.63 1.81 12.09
C GLU A 12 -1.15 1.52 11.80
N SER A 13 -0.70 1.86 10.59
CA SER A 13 0.70 1.72 10.18
C SER A 13 1.62 2.85 10.68
N GLY A 14 1.13 3.78 11.50
CA GLY A 14 1.92 4.88 12.06
C GLY A 14 2.21 6.02 11.06
N TYR A 15 1.51 6.06 9.93
CA TYR A 15 1.66 7.04 8.84
C TYR A 15 0.56 8.12 8.86
N HIS A 16 0.11 8.53 10.04
CA HIS A 16 -0.94 9.55 10.21
C HIS A 16 -0.67 10.85 9.42
N ASP A 17 0.59 11.31 9.38
CA ASP A 17 0.97 12.52 8.64
C ASP A 17 0.87 12.36 7.12
N LEU A 18 1.09 11.14 6.61
CA LEU A 18 0.96 10.81 5.19
C LEU A 18 -0.49 10.57 4.78
N ASN A 19 -1.34 10.13 5.71
CA ASN A 19 -2.77 9.90 5.47
C ASN A 19 -3.40 11.14 4.80
N SER A 20 -3.26 12.30 5.44
CA SER A 20 -3.79 13.59 4.94
C SER A 20 -3.31 13.97 3.53
N GLN A 21 -2.15 13.45 3.10
CA GLN A 21 -1.51 13.77 1.82
C GLN A 21 -1.80 12.75 0.73
N LEU A 22 -2.00 11.48 1.11
CA LEU A 22 -2.02 10.34 0.20
C LEU A 22 -3.37 9.63 0.13
N ALA A 23 -4.10 9.45 1.24
CA ALA A 23 -5.25 8.55 1.29
C ALA A 23 -6.30 8.87 0.23
N TYR A 24 -6.72 10.13 0.13
CA TYR A 24 -7.64 10.58 -0.92
C TYR A 24 -7.10 10.35 -2.34
N LYS A 25 -5.81 10.62 -2.57
CA LYS A 25 -5.21 10.50 -3.90
C LYS A 25 -5.02 9.04 -4.31
N VAL A 26 -4.68 8.16 -3.37
CA VAL A 26 -4.60 6.72 -3.59
C VAL A 26 -5.99 6.17 -3.87
N TRP A 27 -6.99 6.53 -3.06
CA TRP A 27 -8.39 6.13 -3.26
C TRP A 27 -8.88 6.48 -4.68
N MET A 28 -8.61 7.71 -5.15
CA MET A 28 -8.99 8.17 -6.49
C MET A 28 -8.41 7.33 -7.64
N THR A 29 -7.35 6.55 -7.41
CA THR A 29 -6.74 5.69 -8.44
C THR A 29 -7.43 4.34 -8.59
N GLY A 30 -8.22 3.91 -7.58
CA GLY A 30 -8.85 2.58 -7.54
C GLY A 30 -7.86 1.41 -7.44
N ILE A 31 -6.57 1.66 -7.21
CA ILE A 31 -5.54 0.60 -7.26
C ILE A 31 -5.69 -0.45 -6.15
N TRP A 32 -6.40 -0.11 -5.07
CA TRP A 32 -6.68 -1.00 -3.94
C TRP A 32 -8.14 -1.48 -3.91
N ASP A 33 -8.88 -1.36 -5.03
CA ASP A 33 -10.30 -1.70 -5.04
C ASP A 33 -10.56 -3.18 -4.80
N GLU A 34 -9.68 -4.04 -5.32
CA GLU A 34 -9.76 -5.50 -5.25
C GLU A 34 -8.64 -6.13 -4.39
N GLU A 35 -7.87 -5.31 -3.68
CA GLU A 35 -6.71 -5.77 -2.90
C GLU A 35 -7.11 -6.09 -1.46
N ASP A 36 -6.50 -7.13 -0.89
CA ASP A 36 -6.69 -7.53 0.51
C ASP A 36 -5.96 -6.55 1.45
N GLU A 37 -6.58 -6.20 2.59
CA GLU A 37 -6.00 -5.32 3.61
C GLU A 37 -4.63 -5.82 4.09
N GLU A 38 -4.50 -7.13 4.35
CA GLU A 38 -3.23 -7.76 4.76
C GLU A 38 -2.06 -7.49 3.78
N LYS A 39 -2.34 -7.41 2.47
CA LYS A 39 -1.31 -7.12 1.45
C LYS A 39 -0.87 -5.66 1.53
N ILE A 40 -1.80 -4.75 1.83
CA ILE A 40 -1.54 -3.33 1.94
C ILE A 40 -0.78 -3.04 3.24
N GLU A 41 -1.18 -3.65 4.36
CA GLU A 41 -0.44 -3.60 5.62
C GLU A 41 1.00 -4.10 5.42
N ALA A 42 1.18 -5.26 4.78
CA ALA A 42 2.51 -5.79 4.48
C ALA A 42 3.35 -4.85 3.60
N PHE A 43 2.71 -4.07 2.71
CA PHE A 43 3.39 -3.03 1.96
C PHE A 43 3.81 -1.86 2.84
N LEU A 44 2.90 -1.33 3.66
CA LEU A 44 3.18 -0.21 4.56
C LEU A 44 4.26 -0.57 5.59
N ASP A 45 4.30 -1.81 6.07
CA ASP A 45 5.32 -2.34 6.97
C ASP A 45 6.67 -2.57 6.27
N ALA A 46 6.67 -2.96 5.00
CA ALA A 46 7.89 -3.25 4.25
C ALA A 46 8.67 -1.99 3.85
N TYR A 47 8.01 -0.83 3.81
CA TYR A 47 8.61 0.44 3.47
C TYR A 47 8.66 1.33 4.70
N SER A 48 9.73 2.12 4.83
CA SER A 48 9.84 3.17 5.83
C SER A 48 9.76 4.51 5.10
N PHE A 49 8.56 5.08 5.01
CA PHE A 49 8.37 6.40 4.40
C PHE A 49 8.74 7.47 5.43
N GLU A 50 10.04 7.73 5.61
CA GLU A 50 10.53 8.79 6.49
C GLU A 50 10.44 10.18 5.80
N GLY A 51 9.82 11.15 6.47
CA GLY A 51 9.94 12.58 6.15
C GLY A 51 8.69 13.28 5.59
N GLU A 52 8.76 14.62 5.51
CA GLU A 52 7.75 15.44 4.84
C GLU A 52 7.85 15.28 3.31
N GLY A 53 6.78 14.82 2.67
CA GLY A 53 6.53 15.11 1.25
C GLY A 53 6.82 14.00 0.24
N ILE A 54 6.47 12.74 0.52
CA ILE A 54 6.44 11.72 -0.55
C ILE A 54 5.41 12.09 -1.62
N LEU A 55 5.82 12.03 -2.88
CA LEU A 55 4.92 12.23 -4.01
C LEU A 55 4.02 11.02 -4.18
N THR A 56 2.75 11.24 -4.51
CA THR A 56 1.79 10.14 -4.70
C THR A 56 2.25 9.15 -5.77
N ASP A 57 2.85 9.64 -6.86
CA ASP A 57 3.35 8.76 -7.93
C ASP A 57 4.52 7.89 -7.47
N GLU A 58 5.37 8.40 -6.58
CA GLU A 58 6.48 7.65 -5.98
C GLU A 58 5.96 6.56 -5.05
N PHE A 59 5.00 6.90 -4.18
CA PHE A 59 4.31 5.94 -3.33
C PHE A 59 3.66 4.82 -4.15
N LEU A 60 2.92 5.17 -5.20
CA LEU A 60 2.27 4.21 -6.10
C LEU A 60 3.28 3.37 -6.90
N TYR A 61 4.43 3.94 -7.24
CA TYR A 61 5.52 3.21 -7.89
C TYR A 61 6.09 2.13 -6.97
N HIS A 62 6.35 2.46 -5.70
CA HIS A 62 6.77 1.48 -4.69
C HIS A 62 5.73 0.39 -4.47
N TYR A 63 4.44 0.76 -4.39
CA TYR A 63 3.37 -0.21 -4.27
C TYR A 63 3.35 -1.19 -5.46
N ARG A 64 3.48 -0.71 -6.70
CA ARG A 64 3.50 -1.57 -7.89
C ARG A 64 4.66 -2.57 -7.87
N ILE A 65 5.84 -2.15 -7.43
CA ILE A 65 7.00 -3.05 -7.29
C ILE A 65 6.71 -4.11 -6.22
N PHE A 66 6.21 -3.67 -5.05
CA PHE A 66 5.86 -4.57 -3.97
C PHE A 66 4.82 -5.61 -4.42
N ALA A 67 3.70 -5.17 -4.99
CA ALA A 67 2.63 -6.04 -5.45
C ALA A 67 3.13 -7.08 -6.45
N TYR A 68 3.95 -6.65 -7.42
CA TYR A 68 4.57 -7.56 -8.37
C TYR A 68 5.44 -8.64 -7.70
N ILE A 69 6.31 -8.25 -6.77
CA ILE A 69 7.18 -9.18 -6.05
C ILE A 69 6.35 -10.12 -5.17
N HIS A 70 5.36 -9.59 -4.45
CA HIS A 70 4.46 -10.34 -3.57
C HIS A 70 3.71 -11.43 -4.34
N GLU A 71 3.12 -11.09 -5.49
CA GLU A 71 2.45 -12.05 -6.36
C GLU A 71 3.39 -13.13 -6.88
N LYS A 72 4.60 -12.75 -7.33
CA LYS A 72 5.58 -13.73 -7.85
C LYS A 72 6.05 -14.69 -6.76
N ASN A 73 6.27 -14.21 -5.54
CA ASN A 73 6.66 -15.05 -4.42
C ASN A 73 5.54 -16.00 -3.99
N ALA A 74 4.30 -15.51 -3.94
CA ALA A 74 3.13 -16.35 -3.65
C ALA A 74 2.93 -17.46 -4.71
N LEU A 75 3.12 -17.13 -5.99
CA LEU A 75 3.07 -18.12 -7.09
C LEU A 75 4.19 -19.15 -7.00
N PHE A 76 5.40 -18.73 -6.64
CA PHE A 76 6.54 -19.64 -6.47
C PHE A 76 6.29 -20.62 -5.31
N GLN A 77 5.77 -20.14 -4.18
CA GLN A 77 5.39 -21.01 -3.06
C GLN A 77 4.33 -22.04 -3.46
N ARG A 78 3.30 -21.66 -4.24
CA ARG A 78 2.27 -22.59 -4.74
C ARG A 78 2.77 -23.63 -5.74
N GLN A 79 3.93 -23.46 -6.37
CA GLN A 79 4.51 -24.46 -7.30
C GLN A 79 5.36 -25.52 -6.59
N ILE A 80 5.74 -25.28 -5.34
CA ILE A 80 6.63 -26.16 -4.57
C ILE A 80 5.85 -27.11 -3.66
N PHE A 81 4.55 -26.85 -3.47
CA PHE A 81 3.59 -27.72 -2.80
C PHE A 81 2.61 -28.33 -3.81
#